data_AF-A0A7S3PZG2-F1
#
_entry.id   AF-A0A7S3PZG2-F1
#
_cell.length_a   1.000
_cell.length_b   1.000
_cell.length_c   1.000
_cell.angle_alpha   90.00
_cell.angle_beta   90.00
_cell.angle_gamma   90.00
#
_symmetry.space_group_name_H-M   'P 1'
#
loop_
_entity.id
_entity.type
_entity.pdbx_description
1 polymer ?
#
loop_
_entity_poly.entity_id
_entity_poly.type
_entity_poly.pdbx_seq_one_letter_code
_entity_poly.pdbx_strand_id
1 'polypeptide(L)'
;MNFLSFALAVICPLALVEQAASASLSTKLDYKIFPVRKNNEAAVVEWGNSAIISALDAAVASFGPQTSHEAFFEVETQPVLATPVNGRGNKSNIPLEKDQFADVVAYPGPLDNRDEIEGNMVVMTNESSNMTPIAMARVAKESGAAALMIVNFDRENPDAIYSLEAESKEEAEFAENHIDIPVIMVSLASGNLITTATVEEDMDEEDIVNNGMPDRIRLYGAGDRPFFEDAISQSPVLYLIHNLLSDEECDALLDMSKGKFKPVDDTLSNLLENTVAEKNRKRTMHNIEKAMLWKGQIKGHAGKQIDERIEQVTGYPQDQFSDWQITKMVKGAKHELHYDHHPITTPVATITVFLNDLDVAGGEIVFPKGGNDKNPIMITPKKAMAVVHHNTDFEGHFDVTSLYGEKPLLGDDVKYVARKFVYSEPLPPSKRIVLPILAAPTGGSLPQWVIVLHDYLLVKFGLEQGSAYFDKICFLGPVLPVLLLIAVGGIITSLFGVSNGGKKEKNGKKD
;
A
#
# COMPACT_ATOMS: atom_id res chain seq x y z
N MET A 1 11.39 32.69 -58.10
CA MET A 1 12.20 31.58 -57.57
C MET A 1 12.36 31.81 -56.08
N ASN A 2 11.57 31.11 -55.25
CA ASN A 2 11.78 30.88 -53.82
C ASN A 2 10.57 30.10 -53.29
N PHE A 3 10.70 28.78 -53.20
CA PHE A 3 9.80 27.88 -52.48
C PHE A 3 10.58 26.60 -52.19
N LEU A 4 11.37 26.57 -51.11
CA LEU A 4 11.92 25.34 -50.55
C LEU A 4 12.62 25.64 -49.22
N SER A 5 11.86 25.57 -48.13
CA SER A 5 12.33 25.23 -46.78
C SER A 5 11.12 25.27 -45.85
N PHE A 6 10.64 24.08 -45.44
CA PHE A 6 9.98 23.75 -44.16
C PHE A 6 9.23 22.42 -44.33
N ALA A 7 10.00 21.34 -44.38
CA ALA A 7 9.47 19.99 -44.22
C ALA A 7 10.62 19.09 -43.75
N LEU A 8 10.96 19.16 -42.47
CA LEU A 8 11.71 18.09 -41.82
C LEU A 8 11.42 18.09 -40.31
N ALA A 9 11.12 16.90 -39.80
CA ALA A 9 11.15 16.48 -38.39
C ALA A 9 10.04 17.00 -37.45
N VAL A 10 8.79 16.55 -37.69
CA VAL A 10 7.88 16.18 -36.60
C VAL A 10 7.36 14.78 -36.92
N ILE A 11 8.16 13.76 -36.59
CA ILE A 11 7.74 12.36 -36.61
C ILE A 11 7.95 11.81 -35.20
N CYS A 12 6.86 11.29 -34.65
CA CYS A 12 6.71 10.55 -33.38
C CYS A 12 6.74 11.37 -32.08
N PRO A 13 5.54 11.55 -31.49
CA PRO A 13 5.15 10.66 -30.39
C PRO A 13 3.91 9.81 -30.66
N LEU A 14 3.27 9.92 -31.84
CA LEU A 14 2.03 9.16 -32.12
C LEU A 14 2.22 7.64 -32.29
N ALA A 15 3.37 7.17 -32.80
CA ALA A 15 3.53 5.74 -33.11
C ALA A 15 3.69 4.84 -31.87
N LEU A 16 4.06 5.39 -30.71
CA LEU A 16 4.21 4.65 -29.44
C LEU A 16 2.92 4.64 -28.61
N VAL A 17 2.06 5.65 -28.76
CA VAL A 17 0.69 5.63 -28.22
C VAL A 17 -0.15 4.55 -28.92
N GLU A 18 0.15 4.26 -30.19
CA GLU A 18 -0.57 3.27 -31.00
C GLU A 18 -0.18 1.82 -30.68
N GLN A 19 1.04 1.55 -30.21
CA GLN A 19 1.45 0.20 -29.78
C GLN A 19 0.69 -0.27 -28.53
N ALA A 20 0.39 0.65 -27.59
CA ALA A 20 -0.29 0.34 -26.33
C ALA A 20 -1.82 0.24 -26.45
N ALA A 21 -2.44 0.76 -27.52
CA ALA A 21 -3.86 0.53 -27.81
C ALA A 21 -4.16 -0.92 -28.25
N SER A 22 -3.13 -1.75 -28.43
CA SER A 22 -3.23 -3.16 -28.86
C SER A 22 -2.84 -4.18 -27.78
N ALA A 23 -2.42 -3.72 -26.59
CA ALA A 23 -2.07 -4.63 -25.50
C ALA A 23 -3.32 -5.37 -25.03
N SER A 24 -3.23 -6.68 -24.95
CA SER A 24 -4.26 -7.56 -24.40
C SER A 24 -3.58 -8.54 -23.45
N LEU A 25 -4.35 -9.22 -22.60
CA LEU A 25 -3.79 -10.23 -21.70
C LEU A 25 -3.06 -11.37 -22.43
N SER A 26 -3.30 -11.56 -23.74
CA SER A 26 -2.61 -12.56 -24.56
C SER A 26 -1.29 -12.06 -25.16
N THR A 27 -0.97 -10.77 -25.04
CA THR A 27 0.32 -10.22 -25.49
C THR A 27 1.44 -10.77 -24.60
N LYS A 28 2.41 -11.46 -25.21
CA LYS A 28 3.63 -11.87 -24.52
C LYS A 28 4.51 -10.64 -24.32
N LEU A 29 4.56 -10.18 -23.08
CA LEU A 29 5.45 -9.13 -22.63
C LEU A 29 6.51 -9.73 -21.71
N ASP A 30 7.68 -9.12 -21.67
CA ASP A 30 8.72 -9.43 -20.69
C ASP A 30 8.40 -8.66 -19.41
N TYR A 31 7.93 -9.38 -18.39
CA TYR A 31 7.40 -8.77 -17.18
C TYR A 31 8.46 -8.78 -16.08
N LYS A 32 8.61 -7.64 -15.38
CA LYS A 32 9.23 -7.63 -14.06
C LYS A 32 8.26 -8.26 -13.06
N ILE A 33 8.70 -9.32 -12.39
CA ILE A 33 7.84 -10.13 -11.51
C ILE A 33 8.01 -9.66 -10.07
N PHE A 34 6.88 -9.52 -9.39
CA PHE A 34 6.77 -9.15 -7.99
C PHE A 34 5.88 -10.16 -7.22
N PRO A 35 6.00 -10.24 -5.88
CA PRO A 35 7.01 -9.54 -5.07
C PRO A 35 8.41 -10.13 -5.27
N VAL A 36 9.42 -9.28 -5.11
CA VAL A 36 10.84 -9.63 -5.05
C VAL A 36 11.26 -9.81 -3.59
N ARG A 37 10.76 -8.95 -2.68
CA ARG A 37 11.09 -9.03 -1.25
C ARG A 37 10.37 -10.20 -0.57
N LYS A 38 11.08 -10.84 0.36
CA LYS A 38 10.51 -11.88 1.23
C LYS A 38 10.27 -11.35 2.64
N ASN A 39 9.34 -11.99 3.37
CA ASN A 39 9.00 -11.57 4.73
C ASN A 39 10.18 -11.73 5.70
N ASN A 40 11.02 -12.76 5.50
CA ASN A 40 12.22 -12.98 6.30
C ASN A 40 13.36 -12.01 5.97
N GLU A 41 13.21 -11.17 4.94
CA GLU A 41 14.17 -10.12 4.60
C GLU A 41 13.72 -8.77 5.16
N ALA A 42 12.54 -8.66 5.78
CA ALA A 42 12.04 -7.39 6.33
C ALA A 42 12.58 -7.12 7.74
N ALA A 43 13.19 -5.96 7.91
CA ALA A 43 13.67 -5.45 9.19
C ALA A 43 13.12 -4.06 9.47
N VAL A 44 13.13 -3.68 10.74
CA VAL A 44 12.68 -2.36 11.18
C VAL A 44 13.78 -1.70 11.98
N VAL A 45 13.99 -0.41 11.68
CA VAL A 45 14.84 0.47 12.48
C VAL A 45 13.94 1.44 13.23
N GLU A 46 13.89 1.31 14.56
CA GLU A 46 13.09 2.19 15.43
C GLU A 46 13.97 3.15 16.22
N TRP A 47 13.45 4.37 16.46
CA TRP A 47 14.00 5.33 17.40
C TRP A 47 12.90 6.16 18.04
N GLY A 48 13.26 6.91 19.07
CA GLY A 48 12.36 7.79 19.80
C GLY A 48 12.18 7.39 21.25
N ASN A 49 11.34 8.14 21.94
CA ASN A 49 11.07 7.97 23.36
C ASN A 49 9.75 7.21 23.56
N SER A 50 9.47 6.74 24.78
CA SER A 50 8.29 5.92 25.10
C SER A 50 6.92 6.52 24.70
N ALA A 51 6.87 7.80 24.31
CA ALA A 51 5.67 8.49 23.85
C ALA A 51 5.54 8.60 22.32
N ILE A 52 6.64 8.59 21.56
CA ILE A 52 6.67 8.74 20.10
C ILE A 52 7.76 7.81 19.57
N ILE A 53 7.36 6.76 18.87
CA ILE A 53 8.25 5.80 18.22
C ILE A 53 8.15 6.05 16.72
N SER A 54 9.29 6.35 16.12
CA SER A 54 9.46 6.42 14.67
C SER A 54 10.09 5.11 14.20
N ALA A 55 9.71 4.66 13.01
CA ALA A 55 10.17 3.41 12.43
C ALA A 55 10.50 3.59 10.95
N LEU A 56 11.55 2.92 10.48
CA LEU A 56 11.91 2.81 9.07
C LEU A 56 11.87 1.36 8.64
N ASP A 57 11.39 1.13 7.42
CA ASP A 57 11.51 -0.15 6.74
C ASP A 57 12.93 -0.34 6.21
N ALA A 58 13.44 -1.55 6.36
CA ALA A 58 14.74 -1.96 5.89
C ALA A 58 14.69 -3.38 5.31
N ALA A 59 15.55 -3.67 4.34
CA ALA A 59 15.80 -5.03 3.88
C ALA A 59 17.09 -5.57 4.47
N VAL A 60 17.04 -6.75 5.06
CA VAL A 60 18.22 -7.48 5.53
C VAL A 60 18.95 -8.08 4.36
N ALA A 61 20.28 -7.98 4.37
CA ALA A 61 21.13 -8.65 3.41
C ALA A 61 20.96 -10.17 3.49
N SER A 62 21.16 -10.88 2.38
CA SER A 62 21.14 -12.36 2.34
C SER A 62 22.30 -13.03 3.09
N PHE A 63 23.23 -12.23 3.62
CA PHE A 63 24.40 -12.64 4.39
C PHE A 63 24.45 -11.94 5.74
N GLY A 64 25.30 -12.44 6.64
CA GLY A 64 25.27 -12.03 8.05
C GLY A 64 24.05 -12.58 8.81
N PRO A 65 23.88 -12.19 10.08
CA PRO A 65 22.70 -12.55 10.86
C PRO A 65 21.40 -12.15 10.14
N GLN A 66 20.47 -13.11 10.07
CA GLN A 66 19.17 -12.95 9.40
C GLN A 66 18.07 -12.69 10.43
N THR A 67 16.96 -12.08 10.01
CA THR A 67 15.81 -11.80 10.89
C THR A 67 15.21 -13.05 11.53
N SER A 68 15.28 -14.20 10.85
CA SER A 68 14.82 -15.49 11.37
C SER A 68 15.63 -15.99 12.57
N HIS A 69 16.79 -15.39 12.82
CA HIS A 69 17.67 -15.67 13.94
C HIS A 69 17.58 -14.54 14.97
N GLU A 70 16.38 -14.22 15.46
CA GLU A 70 16.06 -13.05 16.31
C GLU A 70 17.12 -12.77 17.38
N ALA A 71 17.56 -13.80 18.12
CA ALA A 71 18.56 -13.67 19.19
C ALA A 71 19.92 -13.10 18.74
N PHE A 72 20.25 -13.17 17.44
CA PHE A 72 21.49 -12.67 16.85
C PHE A 72 21.28 -11.44 15.96
N PHE A 73 20.05 -11.15 15.57
CA PHE A 73 19.74 -10.03 14.68
C PHE A 73 19.45 -8.73 15.44
N GLU A 74 18.88 -8.82 16.64
CA GLU A 74 18.50 -7.64 17.41
C GLU A 74 19.72 -6.86 17.89
N VAL A 75 19.78 -5.57 17.51
CA VAL A 75 20.86 -4.66 17.90
C VAL A 75 20.26 -3.35 18.41
N GLU A 76 20.69 -2.90 19.58
CA GLU A 76 20.33 -1.60 20.14
C GLU A 76 21.60 -0.76 20.33
N THR A 77 21.76 0.28 19.52
CA THR A 77 23.02 1.02 19.46
C THR A 77 22.85 2.44 18.91
N GLN A 78 23.90 3.26 18.93
CA GLN A 78 23.91 4.56 18.26
C GLN A 78 24.24 4.39 16.76
N PRO A 79 23.52 5.09 15.85
CA PRO A 79 23.92 5.22 14.45
C PRO A 79 25.05 6.26 14.30
N VAL A 80 26.09 5.90 13.55
CA VAL A 80 27.27 6.72 13.30
C VAL A 80 27.55 6.74 11.79
N LEU A 81 27.73 7.93 11.23
CA LEU A 81 28.00 8.08 9.80
C LEU A 81 29.46 7.69 9.51
N ALA A 82 29.67 6.87 8.48
CA ALA A 82 31.02 6.45 8.11
C ALA A 82 31.87 7.64 7.63
N THR A 83 33.15 7.61 7.97
CA THR A 83 34.17 8.47 7.36
C THR A 83 35.22 7.58 6.69
N PRO A 84 35.33 7.58 5.35
CA PRO A 84 34.47 8.25 4.37
C PRO A 84 33.06 7.61 4.28
N VAL A 85 32.06 8.40 3.85
CA VAL A 85 30.63 8.01 3.85
C VAL A 85 30.35 6.78 2.99
N ASN A 86 31.06 6.62 1.88
CA ASN A 86 30.94 5.45 1.01
C ASN A 86 31.84 4.27 1.43
N GLY A 87 32.50 4.36 2.58
CA GLY A 87 33.37 3.33 3.15
C GLY A 87 34.78 3.22 2.59
N ARG A 88 35.01 3.73 1.39
CA ARG A 88 36.29 3.57 0.69
C ARG A 88 37.06 4.88 0.56
N GLY A 89 36.36 5.96 0.20
CA GLY A 89 36.98 7.22 -0.19
C GLY A 89 38.04 7.01 -1.28
N ASN A 90 39.22 7.63 -1.10
CA ASN A 90 40.35 7.52 -2.04
C ASN A 90 41.36 6.42 -1.67
N LYS A 91 40.99 5.48 -0.77
CA LYS A 91 41.92 4.45 -0.28
C LYS A 91 42.13 3.34 -1.33
N SER A 92 43.38 2.90 -1.45
CA SER A 92 43.75 1.68 -2.18
C SER A 92 43.54 0.45 -1.31
N ASN A 93 43.21 -0.70 -1.92
CA ASN A 93 43.09 -1.97 -1.20
C ASN A 93 44.40 -2.35 -0.50
N ILE A 94 44.27 -3.01 0.65
CA ILE A 94 45.41 -3.61 1.34
C ILE A 94 46.02 -4.69 0.41
N PRO A 95 47.35 -4.76 0.27
CA PRO A 95 47.98 -5.76 -0.58
C PRO A 95 47.66 -7.20 -0.15
N LEU A 96 47.55 -8.12 -1.11
CA LEU A 96 47.31 -9.55 -0.91
C LEU A 96 48.23 -10.20 0.13
N GLU A 97 49.49 -9.75 0.23
CA GLU A 97 50.45 -10.26 1.23
C GLU A 97 50.04 -10.00 2.68
N LYS A 98 49.18 -8.99 2.91
CA LYS A 98 48.69 -8.57 4.22
C LYS A 98 47.23 -8.94 4.45
N ASP A 99 46.52 -9.33 3.40
CA ASP A 99 45.13 -9.73 3.43
C ASP A 99 44.91 -10.93 2.50
N GLN A 100 44.80 -12.11 3.11
CA GLN A 100 44.61 -13.38 2.43
C GLN A 100 43.28 -13.50 1.68
N PHE A 101 42.36 -12.56 1.86
CA PHE A 101 41.05 -12.54 1.19
C PHE A 101 40.92 -11.39 0.19
N ALA A 102 41.99 -10.63 -0.07
CA ALA A 102 41.93 -9.44 -0.93
C ALA A 102 41.60 -9.74 -2.41
N ASP A 103 41.79 -10.99 -2.85
CA ASP A 103 41.37 -11.51 -4.16
C ASP A 103 39.89 -11.90 -4.21
N VAL A 104 39.28 -12.17 -3.06
CA VAL A 104 37.87 -12.55 -2.93
C VAL A 104 36.98 -11.35 -2.62
N VAL A 105 37.29 -10.62 -1.54
CA VAL A 105 36.52 -9.46 -1.07
C VAL A 105 37.46 -8.28 -0.88
N ALA A 106 37.25 -7.23 -1.67
CA ALA A 106 38.07 -6.02 -1.59
C ALA A 106 38.03 -5.40 -0.18
N TYR A 107 39.20 -5.03 0.34
CA TYR A 107 39.30 -4.38 1.64
C TYR A 107 40.29 -3.20 1.61
N PRO A 108 39.79 -1.95 1.66
CA PRO A 108 40.61 -0.74 1.72
C PRO A 108 41.22 -0.44 3.10
N GLY A 109 40.87 -1.24 4.12
CA GLY A 109 41.22 -0.98 5.52
C GLY A 109 40.05 -0.40 6.33
N PRO A 110 40.25 -0.16 7.63
CA PRO A 110 39.21 0.34 8.52
C PRO A 110 38.83 1.80 8.19
N LEU A 111 37.66 2.20 8.67
CA LEU A 111 37.12 3.56 8.57
C LEU A 111 37.96 4.55 9.41
N ASP A 112 37.98 5.81 8.99
CA ASP A 112 38.82 6.85 9.62
C ASP A 112 38.32 7.20 11.02
N ASN A 113 37.00 7.14 11.24
CA ASN A 113 36.35 7.35 12.54
C ASN A 113 36.05 6.02 13.26
N ARG A 114 36.91 5.00 13.10
CA ARG A 114 36.71 3.67 13.72
C ARG A 114 36.45 3.72 15.24
N ASP A 115 37.06 4.69 15.93
CA ASP A 115 36.95 4.81 17.38
C ASP A 115 35.53 5.25 17.80
N GLU A 116 34.78 5.90 16.90
CA GLU A 116 33.35 6.22 17.08
C GLU A 116 32.44 5.06 16.64
N ILE A 117 32.91 4.20 15.74
CA ILE A 117 32.16 3.08 15.16
C ILE A 117 32.17 1.84 16.06
N GLU A 118 33.19 1.68 16.90
CA GLU A 118 33.33 0.50 17.76
C GLU A 118 32.08 0.28 18.64
N GLY A 119 31.38 -0.84 18.41
CA GLY A 119 30.13 -1.19 19.09
C GLY A 119 28.88 -0.47 18.57
N ASN A 120 29.00 0.40 17.56
CA ASN A 120 27.93 1.20 16.99
C ASN A 120 27.43 0.70 15.63
N MET A 121 26.25 1.15 15.21
CA MET A 121 25.77 0.89 13.86
C MET A 121 26.41 1.91 12.93
N VAL A 122 27.12 1.45 11.92
CA VAL A 122 27.68 2.35 10.91
C VAL A 122 26.69 2.56 9.77
N VAL A 123 26.52 3.81 9.35
CA VAL A 123 25.70 4.20 8.20
C VAL A 123 26.62 4.54 7.04
N MET A 124 26.44 3.86 5.91
CA MET A 124 27.24 4.01 4.70
C MET A 124 26.35 4.25 3.48
N THR A 125 26.85 4.92 2.45
CA THR A 125 26.16 5.00 1.15
C THR A 125 26.81 4.05 0.15
N ASN A 126 26.01 3.51 -0.77
CA ASN A 126 26.52 2.73 -1.90
C ASN A 126 27.02 3.62 -3.07
N GLU A 127 27.04 4.95 -2.90
CA GLU A 127 27.46 5.88 -3.97
C GLU A 127 28.96 5.78 -4.25
N SER A 128 29.31 5.48 -5.52
CA SER A 128 30.70 5.54 -6.02
C SER A 128 31.71 4.74 -5.19
N SER A 129 31.26 3.75 -4.41
CA SER A 129 32.11 2.94 -3.54
C SER A 129 32.97 1.98 -4.38
N ASN A 130 32.47 1.54 -5.54
CA ASN A 130 33.02 0.42 -6.32
C ASN A 130 33.33 -0.81 -5.42
N MET A 131 32.52 -0.99 -4.37
CA MET A 131 32.62 -2.10 -3.42
C MET A 131 31.34 -2.90 -3.49
N THR A 132 31.49 -4.22 -3.42
CA THR A 132 30.35 -5.13 -3.26
C THR A 132 29.74 -4.93 -1.87
N PRO A 133 28.47 -5.32 -1.65
CA PRO A 133 27.84 -5.23 -0.34
C PRO A 133 28.63 -5.97 0.76
N ILE A 134 29.27 -7.08 0.39
CA ILE A 134 30.09 -7.89 1.31
C ILE A 134 31.40 -7.16 1.64
N ALA A 135 32.02 -6.46 0.68
CA ALA A 135 33.16 -5.61 0.96
C ALA A 135 32.81 -4.45 1.90
N MET A 136 31.64 -3.83 1.76
CA MET A 136 31.15 -2.81 2.71
C MET A 136 30.94 -3.40 4.10
N ALA A 137 30.30 -4.56 4.20
CA ALA A 137 30.10 -5.29 5.46
C ALA A 137 31.42 -5.65 6.13
N ARG A 138 32.41 -6.08 5.34
CA ARG A 138 33.77 -6.35 5.81
C ARG A 138 34.42 -5.10 6.38
N VAL A 139 34.36 -3.96 5.67
CA VAL A 139 34.89 -2.68 6.16
C VAL A 139 34.24 -2.27 7.48
N ALA A 140 32.91 -2.37 7.57
CA ALA A 140 32.17 -2.05 8.78
C ALA A 140 32.59 -2.95 9.96
N LYS A 141 32.57 -4.27 9.77
CA LYS A 141 32.95 -5.25 10.78
C LYS A 141 34.40 -5.05 11.26
N GLU A 142 35.35 -4.94 10.34
CA GLU A 142 36.76 -4.76 10.68
C GLU A 142 37.05 -3.38 11.32
N SER A 143 36.10 -2.44 11.19
CA SER A 143 36.11 -1.16 11.93
C SER A 143 35.46 -1.25 13.31
N GLY A 144 34.96 -2.43 13.71
CA GLY A 144 34.35 -2.68 15.01
C GLY A 144 32.84 -2.42 15.10
N ALA A 145 32.16 -2.22 13.96
CA ALA A 145 30.72 -1.95 13.95
C ALA A 145 29.91 -3.12 14.54
N ALA A 146 28.83 -2.82 15.25
CA ALA A 146 27.87 -3.82 15.72
C ALA A 146 26.84 -4.19 14.63
N ALA A 147 26.57 -3.27 13.71
CA ALA A 147 25.68 -3.46 12.57
C ALA A 147 26.06 -2.49 11.44
N LEU A 148 25.60 -2.78 10.23
CA LEU A 148 25.78 -1.93 9.05
C LEU A 148 24.43 -1.57 8.44
N MET A 149 24.19 -0.27 8.24
CA MET A 149 23.12 0.27 7.43
C MET A 149 23.70 0.84 6.13
N ILE A 150 23.23 0.33 4.99
CA ILE A 150 23.55 0.86 3.66
C ILE A 150 22.35 1.66 3.16
N VAL A 151 22.57 2.95 2.90
CA VAL A 151 21.58 3.83 2.28
C VAL A 151 21.70 3.72 0.77
N ASN A 152 20.58 3.44 0.10
CA ASN A 152 20.52 3.39 -1.35
C ASN A 152 20.69 4.80 -1.94
N PHE A 153 21.71 4.97 -2.77
CA PHE A 153 22.02 6.22 -3.47
C PHE A 153 21.96 6.06 -5.00
N ASP A 154 21.24 5.04 -5.49
CA ASP A 154 20.91 4.92 -6.90
C ASP A 154 20.05 6.11 -7.35
N ARG A 155 20.50 6.83 -8.38
CA ARG A 155 19.78 8.00 -8.90
C ARG A 155 18.55 7.63 -9.72
N GLU A 156 18.50 6.41 -10.25
CA GLU A 156 17.36 5.94 -11.01
C GLU A 156 16.25 5.48 -10.08
N ASN A 157 16.60 4.76 -9.00
CA ASN A 157 15.65 4.20 -8.04
C ASN A 157 16.11 4.42 -6.57
N PRO A 158 16.17 5.68 -6.10
CA PRO A 158 16.67 6.01 -4.75
C PRO A 158 15.83 5.43 -3.63
N ASP A 159 14.54 5.17 -3.91
CA ASP A 159 13.60 4.64 -2.92
C ASP A 159 13.51 3.11 -2.91
N ALA A 160 14.22 2.43 -3.82
CA ALA A 160 14.23 0.98 -3.84
C ALA A 160 14.92 0.40 -2.60
N ILE A 161 14.24 -0.55 -1.95
CA ILE A 161 14.73 -1.34 -0.82
C ILE A 161 14.73 -2.80 -1.27
N TYR A 162 15.88 -3.48 -1.18
CA TYR A 162 16.02 -4.88 -1.57
C TYR A 162 17.10 -5.56 -0.73
N SER A 163 17.03 -6.89 -0.66
CA SER A 163 18.06 -7.68 0.03
C SER A 163 19.37 -7.62 -0.75
N LEU A 164 20.45 -7.27 -0.07
CA LEU A 164 21.78 -7.27 -0.64
C LEU A 164 22.30 -8.70 -0.80
N GLU A 165 22.86 -9.02 -1.97
CA GLU A 165 23.36 -10.35 -2.30
C GLU A 165 24.86 -10.36 -2.59
N ALA A 166 25.47 -11.54 -2.49
CA ALA A 166 26.84 -11.78 -2.92
C ALA A 166 26.94 -11.72 -4.45
N GLU A 167 28.00 -11.13 -5.00
CA GLU A 167 28.19 -11.08 -6.45
C GLU A 167 28.81 -12.39 -7.00
N SER A 168 29.43 -13.18 -6.14
CA SER A 168 30.06 -14.47 -6.47
C SER A 168 29.86 -15.51 -5.38
N LYS A 169 30.15 -16.78 -5.71
CA LYS A 169 30.07 -17.88 -4.73
C LYS A 169 31.17 -17.77 -3.68
N GLU A 170 32.34 -17.30 -4.09
CA GLU A 170 33.50 -17.10 -3.24
C GLU A 170 33.22 -15.97 -2.23
N GLU A 171 32.57 -14.89 -2.65
CA GLU A 171 32.10 -13.85 -1.73
C GLU A 171 31.04 -14.39 -0.76
N ALA A 172 30.09 -15.21 -1.23
CA ALA A 172 29.08 -15.81 -0.37
C ALA A 172 29.70 -16.69 0.73
N GLU A 173 30.67 -17.53 0.38
CA GLU A 173 31.41 -18.37 1.34
C GLU A 173 32.24 -17.51 2.31
N PHE A 174 32.85 -16.42 1.83
CA PHE A 174 33.51 -15.47 2.72
C PHE A 174 32.52 -14.89 3.72
N ALA A 175 31.35 -14.43 3.25
CA ALA A 175 30.36 -13.77 4.08
C ALA A 175 29.78 -14.71 5.15
N GLU A 176 29.47 -15.96 4.80
CA GLU A 176 28.97 -16.97 5.74
C GLU A 176 29.96 -17.23 6.89
N ASN A 177 31.26 -17.21 6.61
CA ASN A 177 32.29 -17.53 7.60
C ASN A 177 32.82 -16.29 8.35
N HIS A 178 32.69 -15.08 7.78
CA HIS A 178 33.39 -13.90 8.28
C HIS A 178 32.49 -12.68 8.50
N ILE A 179 31.24 -12.66 8.07
CA ILE A 179 30.33 -11.54 8.36
C ILE A 179 29.31 -12.00 9.40
N ASP A 180 29.48 -11.50 10.62
CA ASP A 180 28.70 -11.84 11.82
C ASP A 180 27.92 -10.66 12.39
N ILE A 181 27.87 -9.54 11.67
CA ILE A 181 27.11 -8.34 12.02
C ILE A 181 25.86 -8.23 11.14
N PRO A 182 24.71 -7.77 11.65
CA PRO A 182 23.54 -7.50 10.84
C PRO A 182 23.83 -6.44 9.78
N VAL A 183 23.41 -6.71 8.55
CA VAL A 183 23.54 -5.77 7.43
C VAL A 183 22.17 -5.50 6.86
N ILE A 184 21.80 -4.23 6.78
CA ILE A 184 20.53 -3.79 6.22
C ILE A 184 20.72 -2.76 5.12
N MET A 185 19.73 -2.68 4.23
CA MET A 185 19.57 -1.66 3.23
C MET A 185 18.32 -0.84 3.51
N VAL A 186 18.42 0.48 3.39
CA VAL A 186 17.30 1.42 3.49
C VAL A 186 17.27 2.33 2.26
N SER A 187 16.11 2.91 1.96
CA SER A 187 15.97 3.91 0.89
C SER A 187 16.69 5.21 1.21
N LEU A 188 16.93 6.04 0.19
CA LEU A 188 17.43 7.39 0.38
C LEU A 188 16.49 8.23 1.26
N ALA A 189 15.17 8.14 1.04
CA ALA A 189 14.19 8.83 1.86
C ALA A 189 14.29 8.40 3.34
N SER A 190 14.45 7.11 3.61
CA SER A 190 14.66 6.59 4.96
C SER A 190 15.97 7.10 5.57
N GLY A 191 17.04 7.14 4.77
CA GLY A 191 18.33 7.73 5.14
C GLY A 191 18.21 9.21 5.53
N ASN A 192 17.41 9.99 4.80
CA ASN A 192 17.18 11.40 5.12
C ASN A 192 16.33 11.58 6.39
N LEU A 193 15.35 10.70 6.61
CA LEU A 193 14.54 10.73 7.83
C LEU A 193 15.39 10.45 9.07
N ILE A 194 16.33 9.51 9.00
CA ILE A 194 17.21 9.23 10.15
C ILE A 194 18.21 10.37 10.39
N THR A 195 18.77 11.01 9.36
CA THR A 195 19.73 12.14 9.52
C THR A 195 19.08 13.48 9.85
N THR A 196 17.75 13.55 9.89
CA THR A 196 17.02 14.76 10.30
C THR A 196 16.14 14.52 11.52
N ALA A 197 16.26 13.35 12.15
CA ALA A 197 15.41 12.91 13.23
C ALA A 197 15.40 13.83 14.46
N THR A 198 16.52 14.51 14.73
CA THR A 198 16.67 15.42 15.88
C THR A 198 16.75 16.89 15.47
N VAL A 199 16.55 17.21 14.20
CA VAL A 199 16.67 18.58 13.67
C VAL A 199 15.31 19.27 13.73
N GLU A 200 15.26 20.46 14.35
CA GLU A 200 14.07 21.32 14.38
C GLU A 200 14.21 22.45 13.33
N GLU A 201 13.08 22.98 12.81
CA GLU A 201 13.09 24.00 11.73
C GLU A 201 13.92 25.26 12.05
N ASP A 202 14.04 25.62 13.34
CA ASP A 202 14.75 26.81 13.83
C ASP A 202 16.12 26.48 14.47
N MET A 203 16.65 25.26 14.29
CA MET A 203 17.93 24.84 14.87
C MET A 203 19.12 25.35 14.03
N ASP A 204 20.10 25.98 14.69
CA ASP A 204 21.32 26.42 14.03
C ASP A 204 22.21 25.22 13.67
N GLU A 205 22.96 25.28 12.55
CA GLU A 205 23.83 24.19 12.09
C GLU A 205 24.88 23.76 13.15
N GLU A 206 25.31 24.70 13.99
CA GLU A 206 26.27 24.46 15.07
C GLU A 206 25.69 23.59 16.21
N ASP A 207 24.36 23.58 16.34
CA ASP A 207 23.63 22.81 17.35
C ASP A 207 23.24 21.41 16.85
N ILE A 208 23.44 21.10 15.57
CA ILE A 208 23.17 19.78 14.99
C ILE A 208 24.25 18.80 15.43
N VAL A 209 23.93 18.00 16.45
CA VAL A 209 24.77 16.91 16.95
C VAL A 209 24.55 15.64 16.12
N ASN A 210 25.59 14.82 15.95
CA ASN A 210 25.53 13.52 15.28
C ASN A 210 24.92 13.57 13.86
N ASN A 211 25.09 14.68 13.14
CA ASN A 211 24.48 14.89 11.82
C ASN A 211 22.95 14.71 11.84
N GLY A 212 22.29 15.11 12.94
CA GLY A 212 20.83 15.04 13.10
C GLY A 212 20.27 13.64 13.34
N MET A 213 21.14 12.64 13.50
CA MET A 213 20.76 11.26 13.80
C MET A 213 20.41 11.06 15.27
N PRO A 214 19.47 10.14 15.58
CA PRO A 214 19.07 9.89 16.96
C PRO A 214 20.22 9.28 17.77
N ASP A 215 20.22 9.51 19.08
CA ASP A 215 21.23 8.96 20.00
C ASP A 215 21.21 7.43 20.08
N ARG A 216 20.07 6.82 19.76
CA ARG A 216 19.86 5.38 19.85
C ARG A 216 18.83 4.92 18.85
N ILE A 217 19.14 3.80 18.21
CA ILE A 217 18.24 3.04 17.36
C ILE A 217 18.13 1.60 17.85
N ARG A 218 17.04 0.95 17.47
CA ARG A 218 16.80 -0.48 17.62
C ARG A 218 16.59 -1.08 16.25
N LEU A 219 17.40 -2.07 15.91
CA LEU A 219 17.24 -2.90 14.74
C LEU A 219 16.71 -4.26 15.18
N TYR A 220 15.61 -4.69 14.60
CA TYR A 220 15.04 -6.01 14.84
C TYR A 220 14.22 -6.47 13.62
N GLY A 221 13.87 -7.76 13.56
CA GLY A 221 13.11 -8.32 12.45
C GLY A 221 11.69 -7.73 12.40
N ALA A 222 11.16 -7.46 11.21
CA ALA A 222 9.83 -6.87 11.08
C ALA A 222 8.70 -7.78 11.58
N GLY A 223 8.92 -9.10 11.59
CA GLY A 223 7.91 -10.09 11.94
C GLY A 223 6.68 -9.97 11.05
N ASP A 224 5.51 -9.84 11.68
CA ASP A 224 4.22 -9.68 10.98
C ASP A 224 3.87 -8.21 10.67
N ARG A 225 4.79 -7.26 10.90
CA ARG A 225 4.51 -5.84 10.60
C ARG A 225 4.40 -5.63 9.09
N PRO A 226 3.51 -4.71 8.65
CA PRO A 226 3.46 -4.32 7.25
C PRO A 226 4.77 -3.66 6.79
N PHE A 227 5.22 -4.01 5.58
CA PHE A 227 6.40 -3.40 4.95
C PHE A 227 6.14 -3.19 3.46
N PHE A 228 6.90 -2.29 2.84
CA PHE A 228 6.63 -1.78 1.50
C PHE A 228 7.59 -2.36 0.45
N GLU A 229 7.08 -2.50 -0.77
CA GLU A 229 7.90 -2.79 -1.93
C GLU A 229 7.41 -1.98 -3.13
N ASP A 230 8.23 -1.04 -3.57
CA ASP A 230 7.90 -0.18 -4.70
C ASP A 230 8.09 -0.93 -6.03
N ALA A 231 7.03 -0.94 -6.84
CA ALA A 231 7.06 -1.54 -8.17
C ALA A 231 7.14 -0.48 -9.29
N ILE A 232 6.46 0.66 -9.12
CA ILE A 232 6.53 1.84 -10.00
C ILE A 232 6.37 3.10 -9.14
N SER A 233 7.33 4.02 -9.19
CA SER A 233 7.35 5.17 -8.27
C SER A 233 6.52 6.38 -8.70
N GLN A 234 6.04 6.46 -9.95
CA GLN A 234 5.41 7.69 -10.46
C GLN A 234 4.12 7.51 -11.27
N SER A 235 4.14 6.76 -12.38
CA SER A 235 3.02 6.76 -13.32
C SER A 235 2.71 5.35 -13.84
N PRO A 236 1.79 4.59 -13.21
CA PRO A 236 1.08 4.95 -11.98
C PRO A 236 2.02 4.74 -10.79
N VAL A 237 1.73 5.38 -9.67
CA VAL A 237 2.30 4.93 -8.40
C VAL A 237 1.73 3.54 -8.11
N LEU A 238 2.62 2.55 -8.03
CA LEU A 238 2.31 1.14 -7.77
C LEU A 238 3.30 0.61 -6.74
N TYR A 239 2.77 0.18 -5.60
CA TYR A 239 3.57 -0.43 -4.54
C TYR A 239 2.80 -1.59 -3.91
N LEU A 240 3.55 -2.45 -3.23
CA LEU A 240 3.02 -3.59 -2.49
C LEU A 240 3.16 -3.31 -1.00
N ILE A 241 2.15 -3.73 -0.24
CA ILE A 241 2.23 -3.77 1.22
C ILE A 241 2.18 -5.24 1.61
N HIS A 242 3.30 -5.78 2.03
CA HIS A 242 3.38 -7.12 2.59
C HIS A 242 2.75 -7.12 3.99
N ASN A 243 2.17 -8.25 4.40
CA ASN A 243 1.55 -8.41 5.72
C ASN A 243 0.53 -7.31 6.08
N LEU A 244 -0.21 -6.77 5.10
CA LEU A 244 -1.22 -5.75 5.38
C LEU A 244 -2.31 -6.31 6.29
N LEU A 245 -2.74 -7.54 6.03
CA LEU A 245 -3.66 -8.29 6.86
C LEU A 245 -2.91 -9.43 7.55
N SER A 246 -3.37 -9.85 8.73
CA SER A 246 -2.99 -11.14 9.30
C SER A 246 -3.69 -12.28 8.57
N ASP A 247 -3.19 -13.50 8.75
CA ASP A 247 -3.82 -14.70 8.21
C ASP A 247 -5.25 -14.90 8.74
N GLU A 248 -5.47 -14.61 10.03
CA GLU A 248 -6.78 -14.68 10.67
C GLU A 248 -7.75 -13.64 10.11
N GLU A 249 -7.27 -12.43 9.80
CA GLU A 249 -8.10 -11.39 9.17
C GLU A 249 -8.47 -11.77 7.73
N CYS A 250 -7.56 -12.38 6.98
CA CYS A 250 -7.86 -12.91 5.65
C CYS A 250 -8.96 -13.98 5.72
N ASP A 251 -8.81 -14.95 6.62
CA ASP A 251 -9.77 -16.03 6.81
C ASP A 251 -11.14 -15.49 7.29
N ALA A 252 -11.14 -14.49 8.17
CA ALA A 252 -12.36 -13.83 8.63
C ALA A 252 -13.11 -13.12 7.48
N LEU A 253 -12.40 -12.44 6.57
CA LEU A 253 -13.01 -11.83 5.39
C LEU A 253 -13.62 -12.89 4.46
N LEU A 254 -12.92 -14.01 4.26
CA LEU A 254 -13.43 -15.15 3.48
C LEU A 254 -14.68 -15.74 4.12
N ASP A 255 -14.66 -16.00 5.43
CA ASP A 255 -15.81 -16.51 6.17
C ASP A 255 -17.02 -15.57 6.08
N MET A 256 -16.78 -14.27 6.18
CA MET A 256 -17.82 -13.26 5.99
C MET A 256 -18.39 -13.23 4.58
N SER A 257 -17.66 -13.70 3.57
CA SER A 257 -18.10 -13.72 2.17
C SER A 257 -18.87 -14.99 1.79
N LYS A 258 -18.78 -16.07 2.60
CA LYS A 258 -19.44 -17.36 2.33
C LYS A 258 -20.94 -17.18 2.13
N GLY A 259 -21.45 -17.77 1.06
CA GLY A 259 -22.87 -17.72 0.68
C GLY A 259 -23.35 -16.41 0.03
N LYS A 260 -22.47 -15.43 -0.21
CA LYS A 260 -22.82 -14.12 -0.79
C LYS A 260 -22.30 -13.90 -2.21
N PHE A 261 -21.48 -14.82 -2.71
CA PHE A 261 -20.92 -14.76 -4.05
C PHE A 261 -22.02 -14.84 -5.10
N LYS A 262 -21.99 -13.89 -6.04
CA LYS A 262 -22.85 -13.87 -7.21
C LYS A 262 -21.99 -13.74 -8.47
N PRO A 263 -22.33 -14.45 -9.56
CA PRO A 263 -21.69 -14.24 -10.85
C PRO A 263 -21.80 -12.77 -11.27
N VAL A 264 -20.69 -12.21 -11.73
CA VAL A 264 -20.68 -10.81 -12.20
C VAL A 264 -21.17 -10.75 -13.64
N ASP A 265 -22.16 -9.90 -13.89
CA ASP A 265 -22.55 -9.45 -15.22
C ASP A 265 -22.11 -8.00 -15.40
N ASP A 266 -20.94 -7.81 -16.01
CA ASP A 266 -20.33 -6.51 -16.29
C ASP A 266 -20.83 -5.89 -17.60
N THR A 267 -21.82 -6.50 -18.26
CA THR A 267 -22.51 -5.86 -19.40
C THR A 267 -23.53 -4.82 -18.95
N LEU A 268 -23.88 -4.84 -17.66
CA LEU A 268 -24.77 -3.90 -16.98
C LEU A 268 -23.99 -3.16 -15.89
N SER A 269 -24.17 -1.84 -15.82
CA SER A 269 -23.55 -1.05 -14.76
C SER A 269 -24.28 -1.27 -13.43
N ASN A 270 -23.53 -1.54 -12.37
CA ASN A 270 -23.97 -1.43 -10.98
C ASN A 270 -23.00 -0.49 -10.27
N LEU A 271 -23.32 0.80 -10.29
CA LEU A 271 -22.45 1.85 -9.75
C LEU A 271 -22.34 1.81 -8.23
N LEU A 272 -23.34 1.29 -7.50
CA LEU A 272 -23.25 1.13 -6.05
C LEU A 272 -22.17 0.10 -5.64
N GLU A 273 -21.88 -0.86 -6.52
CA GLU A 273 -20.88 -1.91 -6.31
C GLU A 273 -19.65 -1.73 -7.22
N ASN A 274 -19.39 -0.52 -7.73
CA ASN A 274 -18.26 -0.20 -8.62
C ASN A 274 -18.11 -1.15 -9.83
N THR A 275 -19.24 -1.59 -10.42
CA THR A 275 -19.23 -2.29 -11.70
C THR A 275 -19.71 -1.33 -12.78
N VAL A 276 -18.85 -1.00 -13.75
CA VAL A 276 -19.16 -0.09 -14.85
C VAL A 276 -19.11 -0.86 -16.15
N ALA A 277 -20.21 -0.85 -16.91
CA ALA A 277 -20.25 -1.52 -18.20
C ALA A 277 -19.42 -0.78 -19.26
N GLU A 278 -18.70 -1.54 -20.10
CA GLU A 278 -18.04 -0.98 -21.27
C GLU A 278 -19.05 -0.34 -22.24
N LYS A 279 -18.60 0.67 -23.01
CA LYS A 279 -19.43 1.35 -24.03
C LYS A 279 -20.01 0.37 -25.07
N ASN A 280 -19.27 -0.67 -25.41
CA ASN A 280 -19.66 -1.72 -26.36
C ASN A 280 -20.48 -2.85 -25.71
N ARG A 281 -20.69 -2.81 -24.38
CA ARG A 281 -21.29 -3.88 -23.54
C ARG A 281 -20.65 -5.26 -23.74
N LYS A 282 -19.37 -5.28 -24.08
CA LYS A 282 -18.60 -6.51 -24.15
C LYS A 282 -18.24 -6.93 -22.73
N ARG A 283 -18.40 -8.22 -22.44
CA ARG A 283 -17.96 -8.82 -21.20
C ARG A 283 -16.43 -8.83 -21.13
N THR A 284 -15.90 -8.34 -20.02
CA THR A 284 -14.47 -8.24 -19.67
C THR A 284 -14.11 -9.17 -18.52
N MET A 285 -15.08 -9.47 -17.65
CA MET A 285 -14.95 -10.41 -16.54
C MET A 285 -15.49 -11.79 -16.94
N HIS A 286 -14.65 -12.82 -16.84
CA HIS A 286 -15.03 -14.19 -17.19
C HIS A 286 -14.85 -15.11 -15.98
N ASN A 287 -15.86 -15.91 -15.65
CA ASN A 287 -15.86 -16.86 -14.51
C ASN A 287 -15.50 -16.21 -13.16
N ILE A 288 -15.92 -14.97 -12.95
CA ILE A 288 -15.70 -14.22 -11.71
C ILE A 288 -17.02 -14.12 -10.92
N GLU A 289 -16.94 -14.39 -9.62
CA GLU A 289 -18.00 -14.11 -8.66
C GLU A 289 -17.57 -13.00 -7.70
N LYS A 290 -18.49 -12.11 -7.31
CA LYS A 290 -18.24 -11.05 -6.32
C LYS A 290 -19.19 -11.16 -5.14
N ALA A 291 -18.69 -10.77 -3.97
CA ALA A 291 -19.44 -10.58 -2.75
C ALA A 291 -19.05 -9.22 -2.14
N MET A 292 -20.04 -8.34 -1.97
CA MET A 292 -19.84 -7.04 -1.30
C MET A 292 -20.08 -7.21 0.20
N LEU A 293 -19.17 -6.71 1.03
CA LEU A 293 -19.26 -6.77 2.48
C LEU A 293 -19.72 -5.42 3.05
N TRP A 294 -20.99 -5.08 2.83
CA TRP A 294 -21.61 -3.85 3.33
C TRP A 294 -21.56 -3.79 4.87
N LYS A 295 -20.67 -2.97 5.41
CA LYS A 295 -20.44 -2.80 6.86
C LYS A 295 -20.35 -1.33 7.25
N GLY A 296 -19.76 -0.49 6.39
CA GLY A 296 -19.58 0.94 6.62
C GLY A 296 -19.04 1.23 8.02
N GLN A 297 -19.74 2.04 8.81
CA GLN A 297 -19.35 2.34 10.20
C GLN A 297 -19.77 1.29 11.24
N ILE A 298 -20.55 0.27 10.85
CA ILE A 298 -21.08 -0.80 11.72
C ILE A 298 -20.12 -2.00 11.73
N LYS A 299 -18.83 -1.74 11.53
CA LYS A 299 -17.75 -2.74 11.60
C LYS A 299 -17.51 -3.14 13.07
N GLY A 300 -17.22 -4.42 13.28
CA GLY A 300 -16.71 -4.90 14.57
C GLY A 300 -15.29 -4.40 14.85
N HIS A 301 -14.75 -4.73 16.02
CA HIS A 301 -13.42 -4.27 16.44
C HIS A 301 -12.32 -4.61 15.43
N ALA A 302 -12.27 -5.85 14.95
CA ALA A 302 -11.31 -6.29 13.93
C ALA A 302 -11.40 -5.46 12.64
N GLY A 303 -12.62 -5.15 12.16
CA GLY A 303 -12.79 -4.34 10.95
C GLY A 303 -12.30 -2.90 11.10
N LYS A 304 -12.41 -2.33 12.31
CA LYS A 304 -11.86 -1.00 12.62
C LYS A 304 -10.34 -1.02 12.69
N GLN A 305 -9.76 -2.04 13.33
CA GLN A 305 -8.30 -2.21 13.38
C GLN A 305 -7.68 -2.35 11.99
N ILE A 306 -8.34 -3.06 11.07
CA ILE A 306 -7.91 -3.14 9.68
C ILE A 306 -7.95 -1.76 9.01
N ASP A 307 -9.05 -1.00 9.17
CA ASP A 307 -9.16 0.33 8.57
C ASP A 307 -8.13 1.30 9.15
N GLU A 308 -7.91 1.29 10.47
CA GLU A 308 -6.90 2.09 11.17
C GLU A 308 -5.48 1.74 10.71
N ARG A 309 -5.18 0.44 10.52
CA ARG A 309 -3.89 0.00 9.99
C ARG A 309 -3.69 0.50 8.56
N ILE A 310 -4.72 0.37 7.70
CA ILE A 310 -4.66 0.88 6.32
C ILE A 310 -4.45 2.40 6.33
N GLU A 311 -5.17 3.14 7.18
CA GLU A 311 -5.00 4.59 7.35
C GLU A 311 -3.57 4.95 7.78
N GLN A 312 -2.99 4.23 8.75
CA GLN A 312 -1.62 4.44 9.22
C GLN A 312 -0.57 4.18 8.14
N VAL A 313 -0.70 3.08 7.37
CA VAL A 313 0.31 2.69 6.38
C VAL A 313 0.16 3.46 5.06
N THR A 314 -1.06 3.81 4.66
CA THR A 314 -1.29 4.51 3.37
C THR A 314 -1.44 6.02 3.51
N GLY A 315 -1.68 6.53 4.72
CA GLY A 315 -1.97 7.93 4.99
C GLY A 315 -3.39 8.38 4.59
N TYR A 316 -4.20 7.51 3.98
CA TYR A 316 -5.56 7.86 3.57
C TYR A 316 -6.55 7.77 4.75
N PRO A 317 -7.38 8.79 4.99
CA PRO A 317 -8.41 8.76 6.02
C PRO A 317 -9.41 7.61 5.85
N GLN A 318 -9.77 6.95 6.94
CA GLN A 318 -10.69 5.81 6.90
C GLN A 318 -12.10 6.12 6.38
N ASP A 319 -12.51 7.39 6.37
CA ASP A 319 -13.82 7.80 5.84
C ASP A 319 -13.85 7.90 4.31
N GLN A 320 -12.69 7.87 3.66
CA GLN A 320 -12.53 7.79 2.21
C GLN A 320 -12.57 6.35 1.69
N PHE A 321 -12.58 5.35 2.57
CA PHE A 321 -12.57 3.94 2.19
C PHE A 321 -13.96 3.41 1.86
N SER A 322 -14.08 2.73 0.73
CA SER A 322 -15.21 1.83 0.47
C SER A 322 -15.20 0.61 1.39
N ASP A 323 -16.34 -0.08 1.43
CA ASP A 323 -16.43 -1.43 1.97
C ASP A 323 -15.74 -2.45 1.06
N TRP A 324 -15.37 -3.60 1.64
CA TRP A 324 -14.64 -4.64 0.94
C TRP A 324 -15.48 -5.32 -0.14
N GLN A 325 -14.89 -5.44 -1.34
CA GLN A 325 -15.36 -6.29 -2.43
C GLN A 325 -14.53 -7.56 -2.51
N ILE A 326 -15.11 -8.69 -2.14
CA ILE A 326 -14.45 -9.99 -2.25
C ILE A 326 -14.74 -10.57 -3.62
N THR A 327 -13.68 -10.83 -4.38
CA THR A 327 -13.72 -11.44 -5.70
C THR A 327 -13.23 -12.87 -5.59
N LYS A 328 -14.00 -13.81 -6.14
CA LYS A 328 -13.65 -15.22 -6.24
C LYS A 328 -13.44 -15.57 -7.71
N MET A 329 -12.28 -16.12 -8.01
CA MET A 329 -11.85 -16.52 -9.35
C MET A 329 -11.57 -18.01 -9.37
N VAL A 330 -12.22 -18.73 -10.28
CA VAL A 330 -12.03 -20.17 -10.51
C VAL A 330 -11.23 -20.40 -11.79
N LYS A 331 -10.98 -21.66 -12.14
CA LYS A 331 -10.26 -22.02 -13.37
C LYS A 331 -10.81 -21.30 -14.62
N GLY A 332 -9.88 -20.76 -15.40
CA GLY A 332 -10.15 -19.95 -16.60
C GLY A 332 -10.68 -18.56 -16.31
N ALA A 333 -10.86 -18.17 -15.03
CA ALA A 333 -11.31 -16.85 -14.70
C ALA A 333 -10.24 -15.81 -15.01
N LYS A 334 -10.68 -14.71 -15.62
CA LYS A 334 -9.83 -13.59 -16.02
C LYS A 334 -10.60 -12.29 -15.96
N HIS A 335 -9.88 -11.20 -15.81
CA HIS A 335 -10.40 -9.85 -15.95
C HIS A 335 -9.55 -9.10 -16.96
N GLU A 336 -10.12 -8.79 -18.11
CA GLU A 336 -9.42 -8.07 -19.18
C GLU A 336 -8.86 -6.72 -18.70
N LEU A 337 -7.93 -6.16 -19.49
CA LEU A 337 -7.31 -4.87 -19.15
C LEU A 337 -8.36 -3.77 -19.04
N HIS A 338 -8.41 -3.10 -17.90
CA HIS A 338 -9.38 -2.07 -17.56
C HIS A 338 -8.76 -1.03 -16.63
N TYR A 339 -9.56 -0.03 -16.29
CA TYR A 339 -9.24 0.97 -15.30
C TYR A 339 -10.29 0.94 -14.20
N ASP A 340 -9.88 1.23 -12.97
CA ASP A 340 -10.80 1.42 -11.85
C ASP A 340 -11.42 2.82 -11.88
N HIS A 341 -12.13 3.11 -12.96
CA HIS A 341 -12.82 4.38 -13.16
C HIS A 341 -14.29 4.27 -12.77
N HIS A 342 -14.79 5.28 -12.04
CA HIS A 342 -16.19 5.35 -11.67
C HIS A 342 -16.79 6.70 -12.11
N PRO A 343 -17.91 6.73 -12.86
CA PRO A 343 -18.36 7.92 -13.59
C PRO A 343 -18.95 9.04 -12.73
N ILE A 344 -19.09 8.84 -11.41
CA ILE A 344 -19.56 9.87 -10.46
C ILE A 344 -18.40 10.28 -9.56
N THR A 345 -17.86 9.32 -8.80
CA THR A 345 -16.70 9.50 -7.92
C THR A 345 -15.60 8.51 -8.29
N THR A 346 -14.63 8.92 -9.10
CA THR A 346 -13.46 8.08 -9.43
C THR A 346 -12.61 7.83 -8.18
N PRO A 347 -12.26 6.57 -7.86
CA PRO A 347 -11.29 6.28 -6.81
C PRO A 347 -9.93 6.91 -7.13
N VAL A 348 -9.25 7.48 -6.13
CA VAL A 348 -7.87 7.97 -6.28
C VAL A 348 -6.86 6.82 -6.24
N ALA A 349 -7.16 5.77 -5.48
CA ALA A 349 -6.33 4.59 -5.37
C ALA A 349 -7.20 3.33 -5.15
N THR A 350 -6.66 2.19 -5.55
CA THR A 350 -7.26 0.88 -5.30
C THR A 350 -6.29 0.03 -4.48
N ILE A 351 -6.78 -0.51 -3.37
CA ILE A 351 -6.09 -1.47 -2.51
C ILE A 351 -6.66 -2.85 -2.80
N THR A 352 -5.82 -3.76 -3.29
CA THR A 352 -6.20 -5.12 -3.68
C THR A 352 -5.42 -6.13 -2.86
N VAL A 353 -6.07 -6.81 -1.91
CA VAL A 353 -5.43 -7.77 -1.00
C VAL A 353 -5.68 -9.20 -1.46
N PHE A 354 -4.64 -10.03 -1.54
CA PHE A 354 -4.80 -11.46 -1.77
C PHE A 354 -5.16 -12.16 -0.45
N LEU A 355 -6.26 -12.92 -0.44
CA LEU A 355 -6.76 -13.57 0.77
C LEU A 355 -6.26 -15.01 0.93
N ASN A 356 -5.60 -15.55 -0.08
CA ASN A 356 -4.99 -16.88 -0.07
C ASN A 356 -3.79 -16.93 -1.01
N ASP A 357 -2.90 -17.87 -0.74
CA ASP A 357 -1.82 -18.24 -1.65
C ASP A 357 -2.36 -19.07 -2.83
N LEU A 358 -1.60 -19.06 -3.92
CA LEU A 358 -1.85 -19.89 -5.10
C LEU A 358 -0.61 -20.70 -5.41
N ASP A 359 -0.76 -22.02 -5.50
CA ASP A 359 0.32 -22.94 -5.87
C ASP A 359 0.40 -23.15 -7.40
N VAL A 360 -0.49 -22.50 -8.15
CA VAL A 360 -0.66 -22.66 -9.59
C VAL A 360 -0.35 -21.38 -10.34
N ALA A 361 0.13 -21.53 -11.57
CA ALA A 361 0.32 -20.40 -12.48
C ALA A 361 -1.02 -19.80 -12.93
N GLY A 362 -1.00 -18.51 -13.26
CA GLY A 362 -2.19 -17.77 -13.65
C GLY A 362 -2.84 -17.01 -12.50
N GLY A 363 -3.74 -16.09 -12.82
CA GLY A 363 -4.36 -15.22 -11.82
C GLY A 363 -3.46 -14.08 -11.36
N GLU A 364 -2.31 -13.83 -11.98
CA GLU A 364 -1.45 -12.69 -11.68
C GLU A 364 -2.11 -11.38 -12.07
N ILE A 365 -1.84 -10.31 -11.33
CA ILE A 365 -2.22 -8.95 -11.70
C ILE A 365 -1.13 -8.39 -12.60
N VAL A 366 -1.50 -7.83 -13.76
CA VAL A 366 -0.54 -7.30 -14.73
C VAL A 366 -0.79 -5.83 -15.04
N PHE A 367 0.30 -5.06 -15.11
CA PHE A 367 0.33 -3.66 -15.53
C PHE A 367 1.18 -3.55 -16.80
N PRO A 368 0.57 -3.61 -18.00
CA PRO A 368 1.31 -3.65 -19.26
C PRO A 368 2.06 -2.37 -19.60
N LYS A 369 1.76 -1.23 -18.94
CA LYS A 369 2.37 0.07 -19.25
C LYS A 369 3.65 0.37 -18.46
N GLY A 370 3.95 -0.37 -17.38
CA GLY A 370 5.27 -0.38 -16.72
C GLY A 370 5.81 0.96 -16.20
N GLY A 371 4.97 2.00 -16.18
CA GLY A 371 5.34 3.39 -15.95
C GLY A 371 6.57 3.92 -16.67
N ASN A 372 7.32 4.80 -16.00
CA ASN A 372 8.47 5.49 -16.58
C ASN A 372 9.63 4.53 -16.92
N ASP A 373 9.72 3.40 -16.22
CA ASP A 373 10.70 2.33 -16.46
C ASP A 373 10.39 1.51 -17.71
N LYS A 374 9.19 1.70 -18.29
CA LYS A 374 8.68 1.05 -19.51
C LYS A 374 8.63 -0.48 -19.48
N ASN A 375 8.94 -1.10 -18.35
CA ASN A 375 8.92 -2.54 -18.18
C ASN A 375 7.57 -2.98 -17.59
N PRO A 376 6.79 -3.80 -18.32
CA PRO A 376 5.53 -4.34 -17.82
C PRO A 376 5.70 -5.03 -16.46
N ILE A 377 4.76 -4.83 -15.54
CA ILE A 377 4.81 -5.43 -14.20
C ILE A 377 3.84 -6.60 -14.10
N MET A 378 4.26 -7.67 -13.44
CA MET A 378 3.42 -8.80 -13.07
C MET A 378 3.53 -9.05 -11.56
N ILE A 379 2.39 -9.11 -10.89
CA ILE A 379 2.31 -9.35 -9.46
C ILE A 379 1.68 -10.71 -9.22
N THR A 380 2.46 -11.58 -8.59
CA THR A 380 2.05 -12.91 -8.18
C THR A 380 1.24 -12.85 -6.86
N PRO A 381 0.15 -13.61 -6.74
CA PRO A 381 -0.65 -13.62 -5.52
C PRO A 381 0.11 -14.23 -4.34
N LYS A 382 0.13 -13.51 -3.22
CA LYS A 382 0.66 -13.98 -1.93
C LYS A 382 -0.28 -13.54 -0.83
N LYS A 383 -0.73 -14.46 0.02
CA LYS A 383 -1.70 -14.20 1.09
C LYS A 383 -1.24 -13.01 1.92
N ALA A 384 -2.21 -12.22 2.41
CA ALA A 384 -1.99 -11.02 3.22
C ALA A 384 -1.28 -9.83 2.54
N MET A 385 -0.69 -10.03 1.36
CA MET A 385 -0.09 -8.96 0.58
C MET A 385 -1.15 -8.14 -0.15
N ALA A 386 -0.99 -6.82 -0.12
CA ALA A 386 -1.81 -5.88 -0.85
C ALA A 386 -1.05 -5.25 -2.01
N VAL A 387 -1.75 -5.09 -3.14
CA VAL A 387 -1.34 -4.28 -4.27
C VAL A 387 -2.06 -2.96 -4.17
N VAL A 388 -1.31 -1.86 -4.09
CA VAL A 388 -1.87 -0.51 -4.10
C VAL A 388 -1.42 0.19 -5.37
N HIS A 389 -2.40 0.59 -6.18
CA HIS A 389 -2.13 1.41 -7.37
C HIS A 389 -2.97 2.67 -7.35
N HIS A 390 -2.37 3.77 -7.77
CA HIS A 390 -3.04 5.05 -7.90
C HIS A 390 -3.72 5.13 -9.29
N ASN A 391 -4.98 5.54 -9.28
CA ASN A 391 -5.80 5.75 -10.48
C ASN A 391 -5.75 7.20 -10.96
N THR A 392 -5.22 8.10 -10.12
CA THR A 392 -5.03 9.51 -10.42
C THR A 392 -3.60 9.94 -10.13
N ASP A 393 -3.12 10.95 -10.85
CA ASP A 393 -1.87 11.64 -10.52
C ASP A 393 -2.01 12.52 -9.26
N PHE A 394 -0.91 13.18 -8.87
CA PHE A 394 -0.88 14.08 -7.70
C PHE A 394 -1.78 15.31 -7.85
N GLU A 395 -2.18 15.67 -9.07
CA GLU A 395 -3.12 16.76 -9.35
C GLU A 395 -4.59 16.28 -9.34
N GLY A 396 -4.82 14.98 -9.16
CA GLY A 396 -6.14 14.35 -9.17
C GLY A 396 -6.67 14.06 -10.58
N HIS A 397 -5.84 14.18 -11.62
CA HIS A 397 -6.23 13.79 -12.97
C HIS A 397 -6.12 12.28 -13.14
N PHE A 398 -7.02 11.72 -13.95
CA PHE A 398 -7.02 10.28 -14.23
C PHE A 398 -5.74 9.83 -14.92
N ASP A 399 -5.06 8.84 -14.33
CA ASP A 399 -3.81 8.31 -14.84
C ASP A 399 -4.06 7.15 -15.81
N VAL A 400 -3.84 7.38 -17.11
CA VAL A 400 -3.99 6.37 -18.16
C VAL A 400 -2.94 5.26 -18.10
N THR A 401 -1.89 5.41 -17.30
CA THR A 401 -0.87 4.39 -17.09
C THR A 401 -1.28 3.35 -16.03
N SER A 402 -2.32 3.64 -15.23
CA SER A 402 -2.96 2.71 -14.28
C SER A 402 -3.70 1.53 -14.91
N LEU A 403 -3.62 1.35 -16.24
CA LEU A 403 -4.22 0.23 -16.96
C LEU A 403 -3.71 -1.09 -16.39
N TYR A 404 -4.61 -1.95 -15.94
CA TYR A 404 -4.24 -3.23 -15.36
C TYR A 404 -5.29 -4.32 -15.65
N GLY A 405 -4.93 -5.58 -15.43
CA GLY A 405 -5.86 -6.70 -15.55
C GLY A 405 -5.39 -7.92 -14.79
N GLU A 406 -6.21 -8.98 -14.83
CA GLU A 406 -5.93 -10.24 -14.15
C GLU A 406 -5.84 -11.38 -15.16
N LYS A 407 -4.67 -12.03 -15.20
CA LYS A 407 -4.42 -13.15 -16.10
C LYS A 407 -5.36 -14.33 -15.83
N PRO A 408 -5.63 -15.17 -16.84
CA PRO A 408 -6.43 -16.37 -16.65
C PRO A 408 -5.84 -17.29 -15.60
N LEU A 409 -6.65 -17.71 -14.63
CA LEU A 409 -6.25 -18.75 -13.67
C LEU A 409 -6.16 -20.10 -14.39
N LEU A 410 -5.01 -20.77 -14.35
CA LEU A 410 -4.79 -22.00 -15.13
C LEU A 410 -5.08 -23.28 -14.34
N GLY A 411 -4.86 -23.25 -13.03
CA GLY A 411 -5.11 -24.36 -12.11
C GLY A 411 -6.57 -24.53 -11.68
N ASP A 412 -6.83 -25.58 -10.92
CA ASP A 412 -8.14 -25.87 -10.31
C ASP A 412 -8.32 -25.17 -8.94
N ASP A 413 -7.28 -24.50 -8.45
CA ASP A 413 -7.32 -23.68 -7.24
C ASP A 413 -8.30 -22.51 -7.40
N VAL A 414 -8.70 -21.92 -6.27
CA VAL A 414 -9.57 -20.76 -6.23
C VAL A 414 -8.79 -19.58 -5.70
N LYS A 415 -8.74 -18.49 -6.47
CA LYS A 415 -8.14 -17.23 -6.04
C LYS A 415 -9.21 -16.35 -5.42
N TYR A 416 -8.92 -15.82 -4.23
CA TYR A 416 -9.73 -14.83 -3.55
C TYR A 416 -8.97 -13.52 -3.37
N VAL A 417 -9.65 -12.42 -3.67
CA VAL A 417 -9.10 -11.06 -3.58
C VAL A 417 -10.09 -10.15 -2.90
N ALA A 418 -9.65 -9.39 -1.90
CA ALA A 418 -10.41 -8.28 -1.31
C ALA A 418 -9.98 -6.96 -1.93
N ARG A 419 -10.92 -6.25 -2.56
CA ARG A 419 -10.70 -4.91 -3.11
C ARG A 419 -11.33 -3.85 -2.22
N LYS A 420 -10.61 -2.76 -2.03
CA LYS A 420 -11.09 -1.54 -1.40
C LYS A 420 -10.62 -0.36 -2.24
N PHE A 421 -11.58 0.47 -2.60
CA PHE A 421 -11.38 1.74 -3.28
C PHE A 421 -11.24 2.87 -2.26
N VAL A 422 -10.30 3.78 -2.54
CA VAL A 422 -10.07 5.01 -1.80
C VAL A 422 -10.56 6.17 -2.67
N TYR A 423 -11.34 7.09 -2.10
CA TYR A 423 -11.87 8.26 -2.82
C TYR A 423 -11.20 9.55 -2.35
N SER A 424 -11.20 10.60 -3.19
CA SER A 424 -10.63 11.91 -2.83
C SER A 424 -11.40 12.61 -1.70
N GLU A 425 -12.69 12.33 -1.58
CA GLU A 425 -13.58 12.90 -0.57
C GLU A 425 -14.18 11.80 0.32
N PRO A 426 -14.52 12.12 1.59
CA PRO A 426 -15.22 11.22 2.47
C PRO A 426 -16.51 10.67 1.84
N LEU A 427 -16.76 9.38 2.01
CA LEU A 427 -17.97 8.76 1.50
C LEU A 427 -19.22 9.34 2.20
N PRO A 428 -20.33 9.57 1.45
CA PRO A 428 -21.55 10.10 2.02
C PRO A 428 -22.14 9.12 3.06
N PRO A 429 -22.91 9.64 4.05
CA PRO A 429 -23.56 8.81 5.07
C PRO A 429 -24.48 7.72 4.51
N SER A 430 -25.03 7.93 3.31
CA SER A 430 -25.80 6.91 2.59
C SER A 430 -25.00 5.62 2.42
N LYS A 431 -23.76 5.73 1.92
CA LYS A 431 -22.85 4.59 1.71
C LYS A 431 -22.26 4.07 3.02
N ARG A 432 -21.95 4.95 3.98
CA ARG A 432 -21.30 4.57 5.25
C ARG A 432 -22.24 4.00 6.32
N ILE A 433 -23.54 4.31 6.27
CA ILE A 433 -24.49 3.95 7.32
C ILE A 433 -25.72 3.27 6.71
N VAL A 434 -26.40 3.93 5.77
CA VAL A 434 -27.73 3.48 5.31
C VAL A 434 -27.65 2.19 4.51
N LEU A 435 -26.75 2.10 3.52
CA LEU A 435 -26.56 0.89 2.71
C LEU A 435 -26.17 -0.33 3.56
N PRO A 436 -25.21 -0.24 4.50
CA PRO A 436 -24.94 -1.30 5.47
C PRO A 436 -26.16 -1.76 6.26
N ILE A 437 -27.00 -0.84 6.76
CA ILE A 437 -28.22 -1.18 7.50
C ILE A 437 -29.22 -1.92 6.59
N LEU A 438 -29.40 -1.45 5.35
CA LEU A 438 -30.30 -2.08 4.38
C LEU A 438 -29.80 -3.45 3.92
N ALA A 439 -28.48 -3.64 3.87
CA ALA A 439 -27.86 -4.91 3.51
C ALA A 439 -27.85 -5.92 4.67
N ALA A 440 -27.91 -5.48 5.93
CA ALA A 440 -27.78 -6.35 7.09
C ALA A 440 -28.79 -7.53 7.13
N PRO A 441 -30.10 -7.35 6.87
CA PRO A 441 -31.08 -8.44 6.91
C PRO A 441 -30.84 -9.52 5.85
N THR A 442 -30.24 -9.13 4.72
CA THR A 442 -29.91 -9.99 3.56
C THR A 442 -28.49 -10.52 3.66
N GLY A 443 -27.94 -10.59 4.87
CA GLY A 443 -26.59 -11.09 5.12
C GLY A 443 -25.50 -10.21 4.53
N GLY A 444 -25.76 -8.94 4.23
CA GLY A 444 -24.79 -8.03 3.63
C GLY A 444 -24.85 -7.95 2.11
N SER A 445 -25.90 -8.44 1.44
CA SER A 445 -26.19 -8.09 0.04
C SER A 445 -27.21 -6.95 -0.02
N LEU A 446 -27.09 -6.00 -0.94
CA LEU A 446 -28.14 -4.98 -1.09
C LEU A 446 -29.45 -5.59 -1.62
N PRO A 447 -30.62 -5.18 -1.10
CA PRO A 447 -31.89 -5.54 -1.69
C PRO A 447 -32.02 -4.99 -3.12
N GLN A 448 -32.56 -5.78 -4.04
CA GLN A 448 -32.65 -5.43 -5.46
C GLN A 448 -33.39 -4.09 -5.72
N TRP A 449 -34.40 -3.78 -4.90
CA TRP A 449 -35.15 -2.53 -5.04
C TRP A 449 -34.29 -1.28 -4.78
N VAL A 450 -33.23 -1.38 -3.96
CA VAL A 450 -32.30 -0.27 -3.70
C VAL A 450 -31.50 0.04 -4.96
N ILE A 451 -30.98 -1.01 -5.62
CA ILE A 451 -30.23 -0.88 -6.87
C ILE A 451 -31.14 -0.30 -7.96
N VAL A 452 -32.36 -0.84 -8.11
CA VAL A 452 -33.33 -0.36 -9.11
C VAL A 452 -33.73 1.10 -8.86
N LEU A 453 -33.92 1.51 -7.60
CA LEU A 453 -34.22 2.90 -7.25
C LEU A 453 -33.05 3.82 -7.61
N HIS A 454 -31.83 3.44 -7.26
CA HIS A 454 -30.63 4.18 -7.60
C HIS A 454 -30.51 4.37 -9.12
N ASP A 455 -30.59 3.28 -9.89
CA ASP A 455 -30.48 3.32 -11.34
C ASP A 455 -31.59 4.16 -11.99
N TYR A 456 -32.82 4.08 -11.47
CA TYR A 456 -33.92 4.92 -11.91
C TYR A 456 -33.62 6.42 -11.72
N LEU A 457 -33.05 6.81 -10.56
CA LEU A 457 -32.69 8.20 -10.28
C LEU A 457 -31.58 8.69 -11.21
N LEU A 458 -30.57 7.86 -11.47
CA LEU A 458 -29.49 8.18 -12.42
C LEU A 458 -30.02 8.39 -13.83
N VAL A 459 -30.89 7.50 -14.32
CA VAL A 459 -31.48 7.60 -15.67
C VAL A 459 -32.36 8.84 -15.77
N LYS A 460 -33.12 9.16 -14.73
CA LYS A 460 -34.11 10.25 -14.75
C LYS A 460 -33.50 11.63 -14.57
N PHE A 461 -32.51 11.77 -13.70
CA PHE A 461 -31.96 13.06 -13.29
C PHE A 461 -30.50 13.28 -13.73
N GLY A 462 -29.89 12.29 -14.38
CA GLY A 462 -28.46 12.31 -14.70
C GLY A 462 -27.61 11.75 -13.55
N LEU A 463 -26.33 11.52 -13.82
CA LEU A 463 -25.43 10.80 -12.91
C LEU A 463 -25.22 11.54 -11.58
N GLU A 464 -24.81 12.81 -11.62
CA GLU A 464 -24.52 13.60 -10.42
C GLU A 464 -25.79 13.88 -9.60
N GLN A 465 -26.82 14.46 -10.24
CA GLN A 465 -28.05 14.83 -9.54
C GLN A 465 -28.83 13.61 -9.07
N GLY A 466 -28.87 12.54 -9.87
CA GLY A 466 -29.49 11.27 -9.49
C GLY A 466 -28.85 10.66 -8.26
N SER A 467 -27.51 10.63 -8.19
CA SER A 467 -26.77 10.18 -7.00
C SER A 467 -27.07 11.06 -5.79
N ALA A 468 -27.04 12.39 -5.95
CA ALA A 468 -27.35 13.31 -4.87
C ALA A 468 -28.79 13.18 -4.35
N TYR A 469 -29.76 12.90 -5.23
CA TYR A 469 -31.14 12.60 -4.81
C TYR A 469 -31.23 11.27 -4.08
N PHE A 470 -30.52 10.25 -4.53
CA PHE A 470 -30.46 8.96 -3.84
C PHE A 470 -29.91 9.12 -2.42
N ASP A 471 -28.83 9.88 -2.26
CA ASP A 471 -28.23 10.15 -0.96
C ASP A 471 -29.19 10.89 -0.02
N LYS A 472 -29.90 11.90 -0.53
CA LYS A 472 -30.95 12.62 0.22
C LYS A 472 -32.09 11.69 0.63
N ILE A 473 -32.54 10.79 -0.24
CA ILE A 473 -33.58 9.80 0.07
C ILE A 473 -33.10 8.84 1.16
N CYS A 474 -31.87 8.34 1.05
CA CYS A 474 -31.28 7.47 2.07
C CYS A 474 -31.19 8.16 3.43
N PHE A 475 -30.86 9.45 3.47
CA PHE A 475 -30.77 10.22 4.70
C PHE A 475 -32.14 10.57 5.31
N LEU A 476 -33.09 11.02 4.49
CA LEU A 476 -34.41 11.46 4.97
C LEU A 476 -35.38 10.30 5.21
N GLY A 477 -35.21 9.18 4.50
CA GLY A 477 -36.10 8.02 4.53
C GLY A 477 -36.32 7.43 5.93
N PRO A 478 -35.27 7.23 6.75
CA PRO A 478 -35.42 6.77 8.13
C PRO A 478 -35.96 7.83 9.09
N VAL A 479 -35.68 9.11 8.82
CA VAL A 479 -36.05 10.25 9.68
C VAL A 479 -37.53 10.59 9.55
N LEU A 480 -38.08 10.52 8.33
CA LEU A 480 -39.48 10.86 8.03
C LEU A 480 -40.51 10.05 8.85
N PRO A 481 -40.43 8.70 8.94
CA PRO A 481 -41.34 7.91 9.77
C PRO A 481 -41.24 8.23 11.26
N VAL A 482 -40.03 8.50 11.76
CA VAL A 482 -39.81 8.87 13.16
C VAL A 482 -40.41 10.25 13.46
N LEU A 483 -40.19 11.24 12.59
CA LEU A 483 -40.82 12.55 12.70
C LEU A 483 -42.35 12.46 12.61
N LEU A 484 -42.87 11.58 11.77
CA LEU A 484 -44.30 11.37 11.60
C LEU A 484 -44.91 10.68 12.83
N LEU A 485 -44.21 9.72 13.45
CA LEU A 485 -44.60 9.12 14.72
C LEU A 485 -44.54 10.12 15.88
N ILE A 486 -43.54 11.00 15.94
CA ILE A 486 -43.45 12.08 16.92
C ILE A 486 -44.60 13.08 16.72
N ALA A 487 -44.89 13.47 15.48
CA ALA A 487 -46.01 14.38 15.16
C ALA A 487 -47.36 13.77 15.54
N VAL A 488 -47.59 12.49 15.20
CA VAL A 488 -48.81 11.75 15.58
C VAL A 488 -48.89 11.59 17.11
N GLY A 489 -47.78 11.30 17.79
CA GLY A 489 -47.71 11.26 19.25
C GLY A 489 -48.02 12.60 19.91
N GLY A 490 -47.55 13.71 19.33
CA GLY A 490 -47.88 15.08 19.76
C GLY A 490 -49.36 15.43 19.56
N ILE A 491 -49.96 14.96 18.47
CA ILE A 491 -51.39 15.13 18.21
C ILE A 491 -52.23 14.28 19.18
N ILE A 492 -51.82 13.03 19.45
CA ILE A 492 -52.51 12.17 20.42
C ILE A 492 -52.38 12.73 21.84
N THR A 493 -51.22 13.23 22.25
CA THR A 493 -51.03 13.84 23.57
C THR A 493 -51.76 15.18 23.73
N SER A 494 -51.97 15.95 22.65
CA SER A 494 -52.83 17.15 22.70
C SER A 494 -54.32 16.84 22.65
N LEU A 495 -54.74 15.74 22.01
CA LEU A 495 -56.14 15.30 21.97
C LEU A 495 -56.58 14.52 23.23
N PHE A 496 -55.67 13.77 23.85
CA PHE A 496 -55.95 12.93 25.03
C PHE A 496 -55.20 13.40 26.30
N GLY A 497 -54.50 14.53 26.22
CA GLY A 497 -53.89 15.23 27.35
C GLY A 497 -54.96 15.77 28.28
N VAL A 498 -55.27 14.96 29.28
CA VAL A 498 -56.23 15.20 30.36
C VAL A 498 -56.01 16.57 31.00
N SER A 499 -57.06 17.39 30.93
CA SER A 499 -57.43 18.42 31.90
C SER A 499 -57.36 17.81 33.32
N ASN A 500 -56.22 17.97 33.99
CA ASN A 500 -56.06 17.53 35.38
C ASN A 500 -55.90 18.76 36.28
N GLY A 501 -57.05 19.19 36.81
CA GLY A 501 -57.21 19.63 38.19
C GLY A 501 -56.45 20.89 38.61
N GLY A 502 -57.05 22.05 38.36
CA GLY A 502 -56.77 23.27 39.11
C GLY A 502 -56.98 23.04 40.61
N LYS A 503 -55.88 22.88 41.35
CA LYS A 503 -55.83 22.86 42.81
C LYS A 503 -56.24 24.24 43.33
N LYS A 504 -57.24 24.24 44.23
CA LYS A 504 -57.64 25.37 45.08
C LYS A 504 -56.43 26.06 45.73
N GLU A 505 -56.22 27.33 45.42
CA GLU A 505 -55.49 28.26 46.29
C GLU A 505 -56.36 28.56 47.53
N LYS A 506 -55.93 28.06 48.70
CA LYS A 506 -56.30 28.64 49.99
C LYS A 506 -55.28 29.73 50.30
N ASN A 507 -55.67 30.99 50.10
CA ASN A 507 -54.94 32.13 50.66
C ASN A 507 -55.18 32.18 52.18
N GLY A 508 -54.14 31.84 52.94
CA GLY A 508 -54.04 32.08 54.37
C GLY A 508 -53.52 33.49 54.63
N LYS A 509 -54.35 34.29 55.29
CA LYS A 509 -54.04 35.58 55.92
C LYS A 509 -53.05 35.38 57.08
N LYS A 510 -51.94 36.13 57.06
CA LYS A 510 -51.47 36.92 58.22
C LYS A 510 -52.18 38.28 58.06
N ASP A 511 -52.81 38.93 59.03
CA ASP A 511 -52.49 39.11 60.47
C ASP A 511 -52.69 37.92 61.42
#